data_AF-A0A8J4F8Y1-F1
#
_entry.id   AF-A0A8J4F8Y1-F1
#
_cell.length_a   1.000
_cell.length_b   1.000
_cell.length_c   1.000
_cell.angle_alpha   90.00
_cell.angle_beta   90.00
_cell.angle_gamma   90.00
#
_symmetry.space_group_name_H-M   'P 1'
#
loop_
_entity.id
_entity.type
_entity.pdbx_description
1 polymer ?
#
loop_
_entity_poly.entity_id
_entity_poly.type
_entity_poly.pdbx_seq_one_letter_code
_entity_poly.pdbx_strand_id
1 'polypeptide(L)'
;MRKHIIACTISEEKKAIYNVIKLLSLLFLCRIAASEITQAAAQLNDVELVQRCFNALYNSTPTTFGSFMISSPVSLNISQVWRSAKESSFPLTVFSTATMDRVHHLESLCHMLPGSAVSAAVYLPLVQPHGAFLLPRNEAVVQETQAKLQEVFNRLEGSSDTCSLRLLLLTEVSADRALASLVPINALRNAALLAIRTPLAAMIDVDLAISDSLKSILSDPNRVQAMQQAATSFWVLPAWESESHLTQQDAQNTVLSAIKGDKQRLGMLWQSRHLRMFSEDIFPQGHNVTDYRRWLSAGQPYSVRYARGYEPWGITRRI
;
A
#
# COMPACT_ATOMS: atom_id res chain seq x y z
N MET A 1 -31.81 -5.45 6.92
CA MET A 1 -31.10 -4.28 6.37
C MET A 1 -29.62 -4.42 6.67
N ARG A 2 -28.80 -4.82 5.67
CA ARG A 2 -27.33 -4.94 5.83
C ARG A 2 -26.70 -3.61 5.41
N LYS A 3 -25.96 -2.93 6.30
CA LYS A 3 -25.32 -1.64 6.03
C LYS A 3 -23.86 -1.87 5.62
N HIS A 4 -23.49 -1.33 4.46
CA HIS A 4 -22.18 -1.49 3.83
C HIS A 4 -21.20 -0.36 4.21
N ILE A 5 -19.88 -0.60 4.06
CA ILE A 5 -18.93 0.50 3.84
C ILE A 5 -19.41 1.26 2.61
N ILE A 6 -19.59 2.56 2.82
CA ILE A 6 -20.03 3.50 1.82
C ILE A 6 -18.81 4.36 1.54
N ALA A 7 -18.08 4.05 0.49
CA ALA A 7 -16.92 4.85 0.16
C ALA A 7 -17.33 6.25 -0.32
N CYS A 8 -16.51 7.25 -0.02
CA CYS A 8 -16.68 8.60 -0.58
C CYS A 8 -15.87 8.70 -1.87
N THR A 9 -16.39 9.37 -2.90
CA THR A 9 -15.66 9.57 -4.16
C THR A 9 -15.04 10.96 -4.21
N ILE A 10 -13.81 11.09 -4.66
CA ILE A 10 -13.22 12.42 -4.92
C ILE A 10 -13.61 12.84 -6.34
N SER A 11 -14.37 13.94 -6.50
CA SER A 11 -14.68 14.49 -7.82
C SER A 11 -13.57 15.45 -8.28
N GLU A 12 -13.12 15.31 -9.53
CA GLU A 12 -12.01 16.07 -10.10
C GLU A 12 -12.17 17.60 -10.00
N GLU A 13 -11.20 18.25 -9.35
CA GLU A 13 -10.58 19.45 -9.89
C GLU A 13 -9.10 19.15 -10.04
N LYS A 14 -8.63 19.11 -11.30
CA LYS A 14 -7.26 18.86 -11.73
C LYS A 14 -6.26 19.64 -10.85
N LYS A 15 -5.55 18.97 -9.91
CA LYS A 15 -4.18 19.33 -9.47
C LYS A 15 -3.55 18.56 -8.30
N ALA A 16 -4.14 17.50 -7.75
CA ALA A 16 -3.49 16.81 -6.61
C ALA A 16 -3.74 15.30 -6.52
N ILE A 17 -3.54 14.58 -7.63
CA ILE A 17 -3.35 13.12 -7.57
C ILE A 17 -1.91 12.84 -7.98
N TYR A 18 -1.08 12.66 -6.95
CA TYR A 18 0.17 11.90 -6.89
C TYR A 18 0.76 11.46 -8.23
N ASN A 19 1.86 12.07 -8.69
CA ASN A 19 2.90 11.50 -9.59
C ASN A 19 2.47 10.45 -10.65
N VAL A 20 1.24 10.52 -11.18
CA VAL A 20 0.71 9.60 -12.21
C VAL A 20 1.53 9.76 -13.48
N ILE A 21 2.09 10.95 -13.72
CA ILE A 21 3.02 11.22 -14.81
C ILE A 21 4.28 10.33 -14.71
N LYS A 22 4.88 10.14 -13.52
CA LYS A 22 6.05 9.26 -13.38
C LYS A 22 5.70 7.78 -13.49
N LEU A 23 4.54 7.35 -12.99
CA LEU A 23 4.08 5.96 -13.14
C LEU A 23 3.73 5.64 -14.61
N LEU A 24 3.09 6.58 -15.31
CA LEU A 24 2.84 6.47 -16.76
C LEU A 24 4.14 6.49 -17.55
N SER A 25 5.13 7.32 -17.19
CA SER A 25 6.46 7.26 -17.79
C SER A 25 7.16 5.93 -17.50
N LEU A 26 7.05 5.37 -16.30
CA LEU A 26 7.61 4.04 -15.98
C LEU A 26 6.91 2.93 -16.77
N LEU A 27 5.58 2.93 -16.84
CA LEU A 27 4.79 1.97 -17.63
C LEU A 27 5.05 2.12 -19.13
N PHE A 28 5.23 3.35 -19.62
CA PHE A 28 5.58 3.64 -21.00
C PHE A 28 7.03 3.23 -21.31
N LEU A 29 7.98 3.45 -20.40
CA LEU A 29 9.34 2.94 -20.50
C LEU A 29 9.39 1.41 -20.36
N CYS A 30 8.53 0.77 -19.57
CA CYS A 30 8.37 -0.69 -19.56
C CYS A 30 7.87 -1.18 -20.91
N ARG A 31 6.92 -0.46 -21.54
CA ARG A 31 6.42 -0.80 -22.88
C ARG A 31 7.45 -0.53 -23.98
N ILE A 32 8.25 0.54 -23.88
CA ILE A 32 9.31 0.87 -24.83
C ILE A 32 10.48 -0.11 -24.66
N ALA A 33 10.94 -0.35 -23.44
CA ALA A 33 11.91 -1.39 -23.14
C ALA A 33 11.39 -2.75 -23.65
N ALA A 34 10.12 -3.09 -23.42
CA ALA A 34 9.52 -4.30 -24.00
C ALA A 34 9.38 -4.28 -25.54
N SER A 35 9.41 -3.11 -26.19
CA SER A 35 9.39 -2.98 -27.66
C SER A 35 10.78 -3.01 -28.29
N GLU A 36 11.83 -2.64 -27.56
CA GLU A 36 13.24 -2.79 -27.95
C GLU A 36 13.82 -4.14 -27.49
N ILE A 37 13.18 -4.80 -26.51
CA ILE A 37 13.48 -6.18 -26.12
C ILE A 37 12.75 -7.09 -27.10
N THR A 38 13.54 -7.62 -28.04
CA THR A 38 13.23 -8.72 -28.97
C THR A 38 12.59 -9.94 -28.28
N GLN A 39 12.23 -10.97 -29.06
CA GLN A 39 11.63 -12.27 -28.68
C GLN A 39 12.06 -12.90 -27.32
N ALA A 40 13.17 -12.48 -26.71
CA ALA A 40 13.58 -12.78 -25.34
C ALA A 40 12.62 -12.30 -24.22
N ALA A 41 11.88 -11.19 -24.38
CA ALA A 41 10.91 -10.76 -23.35
C ALA A 41 9.73 -11.74 -23.20
N ALA A 42 9.39 -12.48 -24.25
CA ALA A 42 8.31 -13.48 -24.22
C ALA A 42 8.65 -14.71 -23.35
N GLN A 43 9.92 -14.87 -22.96
CA GLN A 43 10.39 -15.98 -22.12
C GLN A 43 10.56 -15.63 -20.64
N LEU A 44 10.58 -14.34 -20.28
CA LEU A 44 10.74 -13.93 -18.88
C LEU A 44 9.45 -14.17 -18.11
N ASN A 45 9.58 -14.74 -16.91
CA ASN A 45 8.44 -14.78 -16.01
C ASN A 45 8.14 -13.36 -15.49
N ASP A 46 6.91 -13.12 -15.05
CA ASP A 46 6.48 -11.78 -14.63
C ASP A 46 7.25 -11.22 -13.41
N VAL A 47 7.92 -12.09 -12.62
CA VAL A 47 8.77 -11.69 -11.49
C VAL A 47 10.05 -11.02 -12.05
N GLU A 48 10.72 -11.67 -12.98
CA GLU A 48 11.90 -11.15 -13.69
C GLU A 48 11.58 -9.88 -14.46
N LEU A 49 10.42 -9.83 -15.11
CA LEU A 49 10.00 -8.64 -15.87
C LEU A 49 9.86 -7.42 -14.97
N VAL A 50 9.14 -7.54 -13.84
CA VAL A 50 8.98 -6.43 -12.88
C VAL A 50 10.33 -5.96 -12.35
N GLN A 51 11.20 -6.89 -11.94
CA GLN A 51 12.51 -6.54 -11.41
C GLN A 51 13.38 -5.85 -12.46
N ARG A 52 13.48 -6.42 -13.67
CA ARG A 52 14.30 -5.87 -14.76
C ARG A 52 13.82 -4.50 -15.19
N CYS A 53 12.51 -4.34 -15.38
CA CYS A 53 11.92 -3.07 -15.81
C CYS A 53 12.10 -1.96 -14.77
N PHE A 54 11.87 -2.27 -13.50
CA PHE A 54 12.05 -1.28 -12.43
C PHE A 54 13.52 -0.89 -12.29
N ASN A 55 14.42 -1.87 -12.30
CA ASN A 55 15.86 -1.65 -12.10
C ASN A 55 16.55 -1.05 -13.32
N ALA A 56 15.89 -0.94 -14.48
CA ALA A 56 16.46 -0.28 -15.66
C ALA A 56 16.78 1.21 -15.41
N LEU A 57 16.12 1.83 -14.43
CA LEU A 57 16.35 3.21 -14.02
C LEU A 57 17.17 3.34 -12.73
N TYR A 58 17.66 2.21 -12.20
CA TYR A 58 18.43 2.22 -10.97
C TYR A 58 19.81 2.85 -11.18
N ASN A 59 20.14 3.81 -10.33
CA ASN A 59 21.46 4.40 -10.21
C ASN A 59 22.09 3.94 -8.88
N SER A 60 23.21 3.23 -8.94
CA SER A 60 23.88 2.72 -7.75
C SER A 60 24.72 3.76 -7.00
N THR A 61 24.76 5.01 -7.47
CA THR A 61 25.41 6.11 -6.76
C THR A 61 24.65 6.38 -5.45
N PRO A 62 25.34 6.39 -4.29
CA PRO A 62 24.68 6.66 -3.01
C PRO A 62 23.95 8.01 -3.00
N THR A 63 22.68 8.02 -2.55
CA THR A 63 21.92 9.25 -2.34
C THR A 63 22.60 10.07 -1.24
N THR A 64 22.83 11.35 -1.50
CA THR A 64 23.40 12.32 -0.56
C THR A 64 22.34 13.31 -0.07
N PHE A 65 22.62 14.00 1.03
CA PHE A 65 21.78 15.11 1.48
C PHE A 65 21.65 16.20 0.40
N GLY A 66 22.73 16.49 -0.34
CA GLY A 66 22.70 17.44 -1.45
C GLY A 66 21.72 17.03 -2.56
N SER A 67 21.74 15.76 -2.98
CA SER A 67 20.77 15.24 -3.98
C SER A 67 19.33 15.31 -3.48
N PHE A 68 19.09 15.08 -2.19
CA PHE A 68 17.77 15.20 -1.57
C PHE A 68 17.26 16.64 -1.60
N MET A 69 18.10 17.63 -1.23
CA MET A 69 17.72 19.05 -1.20
C MET A 69 17.32 19.60 -2.56
N ILE A 70 17.93 19.11 -3.65
CA ILE A 70 17.56 19.49 -5.02
C ILE A 70 16.43 18.63 -5.61
N SER A 71 15.75 17.81 -4.78
CA SER A 71 14.65 16.93 -5.19
C SER A 71 15.02 15.94 -6.29
N SER A 72 16.24 15.39 -6.23
CA SER A 72 16.64 14.31 -7.12
C SER A 72 15.70 13.11 -6.96
N PRO A 73 15.37 12.38 -8.04
CA PRO A 73 14.61 11.15 -7.93
C PRO A 73 15.30 10.16 -6.98
N VAL A 74 14.51 9.49 -6.13
CA VAL A 74 15.02 8.38 -5.31
C VAL A 74 15.47 7.24 -6.21
N SER A 75 16.59 6.61 -5.87
CA SER A 75 17.16 5.50 -6.64
C SER A 75 16.94 4.19 -5.88
N LEU A 76 15.86 3.51 -6.21
CA LEU A 76 15.50 2.23 -5.61
C LEU A 76 15.88 1.08 -6.53
N ASN A 77 16.39 0.00 -5.94
CA ASN A 77 16.63 -1.26 -6.62
C ASN A 77 15.75 -2.35 -6.01
N ILE A 78 15.00 -3.07 -6.83
CA ILE A 78 14.35 -4.32 -6.43
C ILE A 78 15.43 -5.40 -6.36
N SER A 79 15.79 -5.81 -5.14
CA SER A 79 16.79 -6.87 -4.93
C SER A 79 16.19 -8.26 -5.04
N GLN A 80 14.90 -8.42 -4.69
CA GLN A 80 14.19 -9.69 -4.78
C GLN A 80 12.68 -9.45 -4.93
N VAL A 81 12.02 -10.34 -5.68
CA VAL A 81 10.55 -10.40 -5.78
C VAL A 81 10.10 -11.82 -5.46
N TRP A 82 9.10 -11.95 -4.60
CA TRP A 82 8.39 -13.20 -4.34
C TRP A 82 6.96 -13.11 -4.85
N ARG A 83 6.46 -14.23 -5.37
CA ARG A 83 5.11 -14.34 -5.90
C ARG A 83 4.46 -15.61 -5.37
N SER A 84 3.35 -15.43 -4.67
CA SER A 84 2.47 -16.51 -4.22
C SER A 84 1.92 -17.30 -5.41
N ALA A 85 1.82 -18.62 -5.25
CA ALA A 85 1.16 -19.50 -6.20
C ALA A 85 -0.36 -19.50 -6.01
N LYS A 86 -0.87 -18.96 -4.89
CA LYS A 86 -2.30 -18.79 -4.64
C LYS A 86 -2.91 -17.77 -5.58
N GLU A 87 -4.14 -18.02 -5.98
CA GLU A 87 -4.95 -17.06 -6.72
C GLU A 87 -5.83 -16.24 -5.78
N SER A 88 -6.09 -14.99 -6.16
CA SER A 88 -7.00 -14.12 -5.40
C SER A 88 -8.46 -14.48 -5.71
N SER A 89 -9.26 -14.63 -4.66
CA SER A 89 -10.72 -14.79 -4.74
C SER A 89 -11.44 -13.47 -5.02
N PHE A 90 -10.75 -12.33 -4.86
CA PHE A 90 -11.31 -11.00 -5.05
C PHE A 90 -10.65 -10.25 -6.23
N PRO A 91 -11.40 -9.40 -6.94
CA PRO A 91 -10.88 -8.58 -8.03
C PRO A 91 -10.14 -7.32 -7.52
N LEU A 92 -9.54 -7.41 -6.32
CA LEU A 92 -8.84 -6.33 -5.61
C LEU A 92 -7.49 -6.85 -5.12
N THR A 93 -6.45 -6.02 -5.25
CA THR A 93 -5.18 -6.20 -4.56
C THR A 93 -5.01 -5.05 -3.59
N VAL A 94 -4.78 -5.37 -2.32
CA VAL A 94 -4.32 -4.39 -1.34
C VAL A 94 -2.84 -4.17 -1.57
N PHE A 95 -2.42 -2.93 -1.80
CA PHE A 95 -1.00 -2.60 -1.86
C PHE A 95 -0.57 -1.76 -0.68
N SER A 96 0.62 -2.09 -0.17
CA SER A 96 1.16 -1.50 1.04
C SER A 96 2.68 -1.40 0.98
N THR A 97 3.24 -0.75 2.00
CA THR A 97 4.68 -0.55 2.15
C THR A 97 5.06 -0.83 3.59
N ALA A 98 6.22 -1.42 3.82
CA ALA A 98 6.73 -1.69 5.16
C ALA A 98 8.24 -1.43 5.24
N THR A 99 8.71 -1.10 6.42
CA THR A 99 10.11 -1.24 6.82
C THR A 99 10.31 -2.63 7.46
N MET A 100 11.56 -3.05 7.64
CA MET A 100 11.86 -4.37 8.21
C MET A 100 11.25 -4.60 9.60
N ASP A 101 11.18 -3.57 10.44
CA ASP A 101 10.54 -3.64 11.76
C ASP A 101 9.01 -3.81 11.69
N ARG A 102 8.38 -3.50 10.54
CA ARG A 102 6.93 -3.60 10.32
C ARG A 102 6.50 -4.81 9.51
N VAL A 103 7.39 -5.76 9.22
CA VAL A 103 7.05 -6.96 8.43
C VAL A 103 5.99 -7.83 9.13
N HIS A 104 5.96 -7.86 10.45
CA HIS A 104 4.92 -8.58 11.20
C HIS A 104 3.51 -7.97 11.02
N HIS A 105 3.41 -6.67 10.77
CA HIS A 105 2.14 -6.05 10.37
C HIS A 105 1.71 -6.52 8.97
N LEU A 106 2.65 -6.79 8.06
CA LEU A 106 2.32 -7.33 6.73
C LEU A 106 1.74 -8.75 6.85
N GLU A 107 2.29 -9.58 7.72
CA GLU A 107 1.70 -10.90 8.03
C GLU A 107 0.26 -10.73 8.54
N SER A 108 0.05 -9.79 9.47
CA SER A 108 -1.27 -9.47 10.00
C SER A 108 -2.25 -9.00 8.92
N LEU A 109 -1.80 -8.13 8.00
CA LEU A 109 -2.59 -7.67 6.85
C LEU A 109 -3.08 -8.83 5.98
N CYS A 110 -2.20 -9.81 5.75
CA CYS A 110 -2.55 -11.01 4.98
C CYS A 110 -3.55 -11.93 5.69
N HIS A 111 -3.57 -11.95 7.02
CA HIS A 111 -4.57 -12.68 7.80
C HIS A 111 -5.91 -11.96 7.91
N MET A 112 -5.95 -10.63 7.83
CA MET A 112 -7.20 -9.87 7.96
C MET A 112 -8.14 -10.04 6.76
N LEU A 113 -7.57 -10.23 5.57
CA LEU A 113 -8.33 -10.42 4.33
C LEU A 113 -7.93 -11.71 3.60
N PRO A 114 -8.23 -12.91 4.16
CA PRO A 114 -7.89 -14.18 3.53
C PRO A 114 -8.45 -14.30 2.12
N GLY A 115 -7.70 -14.93 1.22
CA GLY A 115 -8.07 -15.07 -0.18
C GLY A 115 -7.97 -13.79 -1.03
N SER A 116 -7.57 -12.65 -0.46
CA SER A 116 -7.25 -11.45 -1.26
C SER A 116 -5.83 -11.47 -1.80
N ALA A 117 -5.57 -10.72 -2.86
CA ALA A 117 -4.20 -10.38 -3.24
C ALA A 117 -3.65 -9.24 -2.38
N VAL A 118 -2.39 -9.38 -1.96
CA VAL A 118 -1.62 -8.31 -1.31
C VAL A 118 -0.34 -8.08 -2.10
N SER A 119 0.01 -6.82 -2.39
CA SER A 119 1.32 -6.45 -2.93
C SER A 119 2.06 -5.52 -1.97
N ALA A 120 3.25 -5.91 -1.54
CA ALA A 120 3.99 -5.16 -0.51
C ALA A 120 5.41 -4.83 -0.94
N ALA A 121 5.77 -3.56 -0.81
CA ALA A 121 7.14 -3.07 -0.97
C ALA A 121 7.81 -2.92 0.40
N VAL A 122 8.82 -3.74 0.67
CA VAL A 122 9.62 -3.69 1.90
C VAL A 122 10.90 -2.88 1.64
N TYR A 123 11.14 -1.86 2.43
CA TYR A 123 12.28 -0.96 2.29
C TYR A 123 13.45 -1.37 3.18
N LEU A 124 14.64 -1.43 2.57
CA LEU A 124 15.91 -1.68 3.23
C LEU A 124 16.93 -0.60 2.84
N PRO A 125 17.17 0.41 3.70
CA PRO A 125 18.21 1.40 3.46
C PRO A 125 19.60 0.81 3.73
N LEU A 126 20.57 1.11 2.88
CA LEU A 126 21.95 0.66 2.98
C LEU A 126 22.88 1.86 3.09
N VAL A 127 23.63 1.97 4.19
CA VAL A 127 24.52 3.12 4.43
C VAL A 127 25.93 2.84 3.88
N GLN A 128 26.35 3.67 2.93
CA GLN A 128 27.66 3.56 2.28
C GLN A 128 28.13 4.93 1.76
N PRO A 129 29.34 5.40 2.15
CA PRO A 129 29.78 6.76 1.85
C PRO A 129 30.05 7.02 0.36
N HIS A 130 30.52 6.00 -0.38
CA HIS A 130 30.89 6.14 -1.79
C HIS A 130 30.87 4.78 -2.51
N GLY A 131 30.96 4.82 -3.85
CA GLY A 131 31.12 3.63 -4.70
C GLY A 131 29.80 3.13 -5.28
N ALA A 132 29.88 2.64 -6.52
CA ALA A 132 28.75 2.14 -7.29
C ALA A 132 28.41 0.66 -7.00
N PHE A 133 29.25 -0.03 -6.25
CA PHE A 133 29.07 -1.43 -5.86
C PHE A 133 28.79 -1.52 -4.37
N LEU A 134 27.96 -2.48 -3.95
CA LEU A 134 27.69 -2.70 -2.54
C LEU A 134 28.97 -3.19 -1.84
N LEU A 135 29.24 -2.64 -0.65
CA LEU A 135 30.25 -3.21 0.23
C LEU A 135 29.83 -4.62 0.69
N PRO A 136 30.76 -5.54 0.96
CA PRO A 136 30.44 -6.90 1.40
C PRO A 136 29.50 -6.95 2.63
N ARG A 137 29.61 -5.98 3.55
CA ARG A 137 28.70 -5.86 4.70
C ARG A 137 27.25 -5.56 4.27
N ASN A 138 27.06 -4.74 3.24
CA ASN A 138 25.73 -4.38 2.74
C ASN A 138 25.15 -5.55 1.94
N GLU A 139 25.98 -6.26 1.16
CA GLU A 139 25.58 -7.50 0.50
C GLU A 139 25.08 -8.54 1.52
N ALA A 140 25.81 -8.73 2.63
CA ALA A 140 25.41 -9.62 3.71
C ALA A 140 24.07 -9.20 4.35
N VAL A 141 23.85 -7.91 4.59
CA VAL A 141 22.57 -7.39 5.12
C VAL A 141 21.43 -7.65 4.14
N VAL A 142 21.64 -7.47 2.84
CA VAL A 142 20.64 -7.78 1.81
C VAL A 142 20.31 -9.28 1.82
N GLN A 143 21.32 -10.15 1.84
CA GLN A 143 21.13 -11.61 1.86
C GLN A 143 20.40 -12.07 3.13
N GLU A 144 20.77 -11.56 4.31
CA GLU A 144 20.08 -11.87 5.56
C GLU A 144 18.63 -11.41 5.52
N THR A 145 18.37 -10.23 4.97
CA THR A 145 17.01 -9.70 4.81
C THR A 145 16.19 -10.53 3.83
N GLN A 146 16.78 -10.95 2.71
CA GLN A 146 16.14 -11.85 1.76
C GLN A 146 15.77 -13.18 2.41
N ALA A 147 16.65 -13.76 3.24
CA ALA A 147 16.36 -14.99 3.97
C ALA A 147 15.17 -14.81 4.94
N LYS A 148 15.15 -13.72 5.72
CA LYS A 148 14.02 -13.42 6.65
C LYS A 148 12.70 -13.24 5.91
N LEU A 149 12.71 -12.50 4.80
CA LEU A 149 11.50 -12.28 4.00
C LEU A 149 11.05 -13.56 3.28
N GLN A 150 11.98 -14.42 2.87
CA GLN A 150 11.66 -15.74 2.34
C GLN A 150 10.94 -16.61 3.38
N GLU A 151 11.37 -16.58 4.65
CA GLU A 151 10.69 -17.31 5.72
C GLU A 151 9.27 -16.79 5.95
N VAL A 152 9.09 -15.46 6.02
CA VAL A 152 7.77 -14.81 6.12
C VAL A 152 6.88 -15.23 4.96
N PHE A 153 7.40 -15.14 3.74
CA PHE A 153 6.70 -15.53 2.53
C PHE A 153 6.29 -17.00 2.56
N ASN A 154 7.19 -17.91 2.94
CA ASN A 154 6.92 -19.34 3.03
C ASN A 154 5.85 -19.67 4.08
N ARG A 155 5.86 -19.01 5.24
CA ARG A 155 4.82 -19.18 6.27
C ARG A 155 3.45 -18.79 5.75
N LEU A 156 3.35 -17.61 5.12
CA LEU A 156 2.11 -17.16 4.51
C LEU A 156 1.68 -18.10 3.40
N GLU A 157 2.60 -18.51 2.50
CA GLU A 157 2.29 -19.42 1.39
C GLU A 157 1.76 -20.78 1.87
N GLY A 158 2.31 -21.32 2.96
CA GLY A 158 1.89 -22.60 3.53
C GLY A 158 0.53 -22.60 4.24
N SER A 159 -0.09 -21.43 4.48
CA SER A 159 -1.37 -21.32 5.19
C SER A 159 -2.54 -21.10 4.22
N SER A 160 -3.63 -21.85 4.33
CA SER A 160 -4.83 -21.65 3.48
C SER A 160 -5.57 -20.35 3.77
N ASP A 161 -5.45 -19.83 4.99
CA ASP A 161 -6.29 -18.75 5.52
C ASP A 161 -5.58 -17.39 5.47
N THR A 162 -4.80 -17.16 4.43
CA THR A 162 -4.06 -15.91 4.19
C THR A 162 -4.31 -15.33 2.81
N CYS A 163 -3.75 -14.17 2.56
CA CYS A 163 -3.65 -13.56 1.24
C CYS A 163 -2.82 -14.41 0.25
N SER A 164 -2.95 -14.08 -1.04
CA SER A 164 -1.94 -14.31 -2.08
C SER A 164 -0.96 -13.12 -2.08
N LEU A 165 0.28 -13.34 -1.63
CA LEU A 165 1.26 -12.28 -1.46
C LEU A 165 2.16 -12.09 -2.69
N ARG A 166 2.37 -10.83 -3.08
CA ARG A 166 3.49 -10.40 -3.91
C ARG A 166 4.39 -9.46 -3.13
N LEU A 167 5.58 -9.93 -2.79
CA LEU A 167 6.52 -9.21 -1.94
C LEU A 167 7.70 -8.69 -2.77
N LEU A 168 8.06 -7.44 -2.57
CA LEU A 168 9.21 -6.81 -3.21
C LEU A 168 10.14 -6.30 -2.12
N LEU A 169 11.42 -6.68 -2.16
CA LEU A 169 12.46 -6.06 -1.35
C LEU A 169 13.14 -4.96 -2.16
N LEU A 170 13.01 -3.71 -1.70
CA LEU A 170 13.63 -2.54 -2.31
C LEU A 170 14.76 -2.03 -1.44
N THR A 171 15.92 -1.85 -2.06
CA THR A 171 17.11 -1.31 -1.43
C THR A 171 17.43 0.07 -1.98
N GLU A 172 17.90 0.95 -1.10
CA GLU A 172 18.48 2.24 -1.47
C GLU A 172 19.85 2.37 -0.84
N VAL A 173 20.84 2.82 -1.60
CA VAL A 173 22.16 3.14 -1.06
C VAL A 173 22.19 4.62 -0.71
N SER A 174 22.51 4.95 0.53
CA SER A 174 22.63 6.33 1.00
C SER A 174 24.00 6.59 1.61
N ALA A 175 24.58 7.75 1.30
CA ALA A 175 25.82 8.21 1.92
C ALA A 175 25.62 8.76 3.34
N ASP A 176 24.37 9.05 3.72
CA ASP A 176 24.02 9.73 4.96
C ASP A 176 23.07 8.88 5.80
N ARG A 177 23.40 8.71 7.09
CA ARG A 177 22.62 7.86 8.00
C ARG A 177 21.26 8.47 8.37
N ALA A 178 21.19 9.80 8.51
CA ALA A 178 19.93 10.48 8.78
C ALA A 178 19.02 10.38 7.56
N LEU A 179 19.57 10.54 6.34
CA LEU A 179 18.81 10.33 5.11
C LEU A 179 18.33 8.88 4.95
N ALA A 180 19.18 7.90 5.28
CA ALA A 180 18.82 6.48 5.30
C ALA A 180 17.68 6.14 6.28
N SER A 181 17.41 7.02 7.26
CA SER A 181 16.29 6.88 8.20
C SER A 181 14.97 7.43 7.65
N LEU A 182 15.01 8.16 6.52
CA LEU A 182 13.82 8.64 5.83
C LEU A 182 13.31 7.56 4.88
N VAL A 183 12.03 7.22 5.01
CA VAL A 183 11.40 6.21 4.16
C VAL A 183 10.80 6.90 2.92
N PRO A 184 11.20 6.53 1.68
CA PRO A 184 10.66 7.13 0.45
C PRO A 184 9.27 6.56 0.12
N ILE A 185 8.30 6.80 1.01
CA ILE A 185 7.00 6.13 1.06
C ILE A 185 6.24 6.14 -0.27
N ASN A 186 6.26 7.27 -0.99
CA ASN A 186 5.55 7.42 -2.25
C ASN A 186 6.18 6.59 -3.39
N ALA A 187 7.50 6.43 -3.38
CA ALA A 187 8.17 5.58 -4.36
C ALA A 187 7.91 4.09 -4.08
N LEU A 188 7.89 3.71 -2.80
CA LEU A 188 7.51 2.35 -2.38
C LEU A 188 6.06 2.02 -2.74
N ARG A 189 5.12 2.96 -2.52
CA ARG A 189 3.72 2.82 -2.92
C ARG A 189 3.59 2.60 -4.43
N ASN A 190 4.34 3.35 -5.24
CA ASN A 190 4.38 3.17 -6.68
C ASN A 190 4.94 1.79 -7.09
N ALA A 191 5.99 1.31 -6.41
CA ALA A 191 6.56 -0.02 -6.68
C ALA A 191 5.57 -1.15 -6.35
N ALA A 192 4.89 -1.06 -5.19
CA ALA A 192 3.83 -2.01 -4.82
C ALA A 192 2.64 -1.96 -5.79
N LEU A 193 2.23 -0.76 -6.20
CA LEU A 193 1.15 -0.56 -7.17
C LEU A 193 1.48 -1.15 -8.55
N LEU A 194 2.72 -1.00 -9.02
CA LEU A 194 3.18 -1.54 -10.32
C LEU A 194 3.05 -3.07 -10.38
N ALA A 195 3.16 -3.75 -9.25
CA ALA A 195 3.18 -5.21 -9.17
C ALA A 195 1.77 -5.84 -9.10
N ILE A 196 0.71 -5.02 -9.01
CA ILE A 196 -0.70 -5.44 -8.93
C ILE A 196 -1.19 -6.03 -10.26
N ARG A 197 -2.00 -7.09 -10.18
CA ARG A 197 -2.62 -7.73 -11.36
C ARG A 197 -4.15 -7.67 -11.41
N THR A 198 -4.81 -7.39 -10.29
CA THR A 198 -6.28 -7.31 -10.25
C THR A 198 -6.81 -6.02 -10.89
N PRO A 199 -8.09 -5.97 -11.29
CA PRO A 199 -8.70 -4.77 -11.86
C PRO A 199 -8.83 -3.59 -10.88
N LEU A 200 -8.91 -3.87 -9.58
CA LEU A 200 -8.97 -2.85 -8.53
C LEU A 200 -7.69 -2.89 -7.68
N ALA A 201 -7.30 -1.73 -7.17
CA ALA A 201 -6.18 -1.55 -6.24
C ALA A 201 -6.65 -0.80 -4.99
N ALA A 202 -6.29 -1.29 -3.80
CA ALA A 202 -6.55 -0.61 -2.53
C ALA A 202 -5.24 -0.14 -1.90
N MET A 203 -5.08 1.16 -1.67
CA MET A 203 -3.96 1.69 -0.90
C MET A 203 -4.29 1.64 0.58
N ILE A 204 -3.62 0.77 1.33
CA ILE A 204 -3.83 0.60 2.78
C ILE A 204 -2.46 0.46 3.44
N ASP A 205 -2.17 1.31 4.42
CA ASP A 205 -0.91 1.22 5.15
C ASP A 205 -0.87 -0.05 6.02
N VAL A 206 0.33 -0.59 6.22
CA VAL A 206 0.52 -1.94 6.76
C VAL A 206 0.03 -2.08 8.20
N ASP A 207 0.01 -0.97 8.94
CA ASP A 207 -0.44 -0.85 10.34
C ASP A 207 -1.95 -0.56 10.49
N LEU A 208 -2.71 -0.57 9.40
CA LEU A 208 -4.16 -0.43 9.43
C LEU A 208 -4.88 -1.77 9.39
N ALA A 209 -5.94 -1.87 10.20
CA ALA A 209 -6.85 -3.00 10.17
C ALA A 209 -7.99 -2.80 9.16
N ILE A 210 -8.37 -3.88 8.46
CA ILE A 210 -9.45 -3.88 7.48
C ILE A 210 -10.73 -4.43 8.11
N SER A 211 -11.85 -3.71 7.98
CA SER A 211 -13.16 -4.23 8.43
C SER A 211 -13.59 -5.45 7.61
N ASP A 212 -14.18 -6.45 8.28
CA ASP A 212 -14.74 -7.65 7.64
C ASP A 212 -15.85 -7.31 6.63
N SER A 213 -16.52 -6.17 6.81
CA SER A 213 -17.55 -5.70 5.88
C SER A 213 -17.01 -5.38 4.48
N LEU A 214 -15.69 -5.18 4.31
CA LEU A 214 -15.08 -5.02 2.99
C LEU A 214 -15.21 -6.30 2.15
N LYS A 215 -15.07 -7.49 2.76
CA LYS A 215 -15.27 -8.78 2.06
C LYS A 215 -16.66 -8.84 1.42
N SER A 216 -17.69 -8.43 2.17
CA SER A 216 -19.07 -8.40 1.70
C SER A 216 -19.28 -7.44 0.52
N ILE A 217 -18.48 -6.37 0.41
CA ILE A 217 -18.53 -5.44 -0.72
C ILE A 217 -17.84 -6.01 -1.95
N LEU A 218 -16.70 -6.67 -1.76
CA LEU A 218 -15.95 -7.29 -2.84
C LEU A 218 -16.63 -8.55 -3.38
N SER A 219 -17.51 -9.17 -2.60
CA SER A 219 -18.37 -10.28 -3.04
C SER A 219 -19.63 -9.85 -3.79
N ASP A 220 -19.97 -8.56 -3.83
CA ASP A 220 -21.12 -8.04 -4.57
C ASP A 220 -20.71 -7.63 -5.99
N PRO A 221 -21.10 -8.38 -7.03
CA PRO A 221 -20.68 -8.11 -8.41
C PRO A 221 -21.10 -6.72 -8.91
N ASN A 222 -22.26 -6.21 -8.47
CA ASN A 222 -22.75 -4.90 -8.90
C ASN A 222 -21.87 -3.79 -8.33
N ARG A 223 -21.45 -3.92 -7.08
CA ARG A 223 -20.52 -2.95 -6.44
C ARG A 223 -19.15 -2.99 -7.09
N VAL A 224 -18.62 -4.19 -7.33
CA VAL A 224 -17.34 -4.37 -8.02
C VAL A 224 -17.39 -3.76 -9.41
N GLN A 225 -18.43 -4.06 -10.19
CA GLN A 225 -18.59 -3.52 -11.54
C GLN A 225 -18.67 -1.99 -11.53
N ALA A 226 -19.44 -1.40 -10.59
CA ALA A 226 -19.50 0.05 -10.42
C ALA A 226 -18.12 0.65 -10.12
N MET A 227 -17.32 0.03 -9.25
CA MET A 227 -15.96 0.47 -8.96
C MET A 227 -15.03 0.36 -10.19
N GLN A 228 -15.16 -0.72 -10.98
CA GLN A 228 -14.37 -0.93 -12.18
C GLN A 228 -14.74 0.03 -13.32
N GLN A 229 -16.00 0.44 -13.42
CA GLN A 229 -16.47 1.41 -14.43
C GLN A 229 -16.15 2.86 -14.06
N ALA A 230 -15.94 3.15 -12.77
CA ALA A 230 -15.62 4.48 -12.27
C ALA A 230 -14.13 4.84 -12.48
N ALA A 231 -13.72 4.99 -13.74
CA ALA A 231 -12.32 5.08 -14.15
C ALA A 231 -11.53 6.27 -13.55
N THR A 232 -12.21 7.33 -13.11
CA THR A 232 -11.61 8.54 -12.52
C THR A 232 -11.92 8.69 -11.03
N SER A 233 -12.57 7.70 -10.41
CA SER A 233 -12.97 7.78 -9.00
C SER A 233 -11.97 7.08 -8.08
N PHE A 234 -11.62 7.79 -7.00
CA PHE A 234 -10.98 7.21 -5.83
C PHE A 234 -12.01 7.02 -4.73
N TRP A 235 -12.25 5.77 -4.35
CA TRP A 235 -13.22 5.35 -3.34
C TRP A 235 -12.57 5.34 -1.96
N VAL A 236 -12.79 6.40 -1.18
CA VAL A 236 -12.22 6.60 0.15
C VAL A 236 -12.76 5.57 1.14
N LEU A 237 -11.85 4.97 1.89
CA LEU A 237 -12.13 4.13 3.05
C LEU A 237 -11.82 4.94 4.32
N PRO A 238 -12.82 5.33 5.14
CA PRO A 238 -12.56 6.09 6.37
C PRO A 238 -11.81 5.24 7.40
N ALA A 239 -10.81 5.85 8.04
CA ALA A 239 -10.05 5.23 9.12
C ALA A 239 -10.40 5.82 10.48
N TRP A 240 -10.28 4.99 11.51
CA TRP A 240 -10.60 5.31 12.89
C TRP A 240 -9.45 4.84 13.79
N GLU A 241 -9.26 5.51 14.92
CA GLU A 241 -8.31 5.12 15.96
C GLU A 241 -9.05 4.87 17.27
N SER A 242 -8.51 3.96 18.10
CA SER A 242 -8.92 3.89 19.50
C SER A 242 -8.52 5.16 20.24
N GLU A 243 -9.35 5.57 21.18
CA GLU A 243 -9.09 6.73 22.01
C GLU A 243 -7.91 6.52 22.96
N SER A 244 -7.07 7.55 23.13
CA SER A 244 -5.79 7.45 23.85
C SER A 244 -5.93 7.25 25.36
N HIS A 245 -7.12 7.51 25.93
CA HIS A 245 -7.39 7.33 27.35
C HIS A 245 -7.82 5.90 27.71
N LEU A 246 -8.08 5.04 26.71
CA LEU A 246 -8.44 3.65 26.95
C LEU A 246 -7.24 2.86 27.45
N THR A 247 -7.50 1.85 28.28
CA THR A 247 -6.47 0.84 28.59
C THR A 247 -6.10 0.08 27.31
N GLN A 248 -4.91 -0.54 27.28
CA GLN A 248 -4.49 -1.34 26.12
C GLN A 248 -5.51 -2.45 25.79
N GLN A 249 -6.06 -3.10 26.81
CA GLN A 249 -7.07 -4.16 26.63
C GLN A 249 -8.38 -3.59 26.06
N ASP A 250 -8.85 -2.45 26.55
CA ASP A 250 -10.08 -1.82 26.06
C ASP A 250 -9.92 -1.27 24.64
N ALA A 251 -8.74 -0.71 24.32
CA ALA A 251 -8.39 -0.30 22.97
C ALA A 251 -8.41 -1.48 22.00
N GLN A 252 -7.79 -2.61 22.37
CA GLN A 252 -7.82 -3.84 21.58
C GLN A 252 -9.24 -4.37 21.40
N ASN A 253 -10.04 -4.44 22.47
CA ASN A 253 -11.43 -4.86 22.40
C ASN A 253 -12.27 -3.94 21.49
N THR A 254 -12.03 -2.63 21.56
CA THR A 254 -12.67 -1.62 20.71
C THR A 254 -12.33 -1.85 19.25
N VAL A 255 -11.04 -2.01 18.91
CA VAL A 255 -10.58 -2.26 17.54
C VAL A 255 -11.16 -3.57 16.98
N LEU A 256 -11.10 -4.66 17.75
CA LEU A 256 -11.69 -5.94 17.34
C LEU A 256 -13.21 -5.82 17.10
N SER A 257 -13.89 -5.05 17.95
CA SER A 257 -15.32 -4.78 17.79
C SER A 257 -15.64 -3.92 16.57
N ALA A 258 -14.76 -2.98 16.21
CA ALA A 258 -14.86 -2.16 15.02
C ALA A 258 -14.62 -2.97 13.74
N ILE A 259 -13.60 -3.86 13.72
CA ILE A 259 -13.26 -4.72 12.58
C ILE A 259 -14.45 -5.64 12.21
N LYS A 260 -15.01 -6.32 13.22
CA LYS A 260 -16.12 -7.27 13.07
C LYS A 260 -17.48 -6.59 12.93
N GLY A 261 -17.56 -5.33 13.33
CA GLY A 261 -18.79 -4.54 13.36
C GLY A 261 -19.20 -4.01 11.99
N ASP A 262 -20.33 -3.33 11.99
CA ASP A 262 -20.81 -2.56 10.85
C ASP A 262 -20.73 -1.05 11.16
N LYS A 263 -21.29 -0.26 10.24
CA LYS A 263 -21.36 1.20 10.36
C LYS A 263 -22.12 1.67 11.61
N GLN A 264 -23.13 0.92 12.05
CA GLN A 264 -23.87 1.24 13.28
C GLN A 264 -22.98 1.00 14.49
N ARG A 265 -22.23 -0.12 14.53
CA ARG A 265 -21.27 -0.38 15.60
C ARG A 265 -20.17 0.67 15.68
N LEU A 266 -19.60 1.06 14.54
CA LEU A 266 -18.63 2.17 14.48
C LEU A 266 -19.22 3.47 15.05
N GLY A 267 -20.45 3.81 14.66
CA GLY A 267 -21.15 4.99 15.19
C GLY A 267 -21.34 4.96 16.71
N MET A 268 -21.71 3.80 17.28
CA MET A 268 -21.83 3.65 18.73
C MET A 268 -20.48 3.83 19.44
N LEU A 269 -19.42 3.20 18.94
CA LEU A 269 -18.07 3.31 19.52
C LEU A 269 -17.52 4.75 19.44
N TRP A 270 -17.85 5.48 18.38
CA TRP A 270 -17.47 6.89 18.25
C TRP A 270 -18.26 7.78 19.23
N GLN A 271 -19.58 7.58 19.33
CA GLN A 271 -20.43 8.32 20.28
C GLN A 271 -20.04 8.08 21.73
N SER A 272 -19.63 6.85 22.07
CA SER A 272 -19.17 6.49 23.42
C SER A 272 -17.70 6.86 23.68
N ARG A 273 -17.05 7.64 22.79
CA ARG A 273 -15.63 8.05 22.92
C ARG A 273 -14.68 6.85 23.12
N HIS A 274 -14.94 5.74 22.43
CA HIS A 274 -13.99 4.63 22.34
C HIS A 274 -13.18 4.69 21.04
N LEU A 275 -13.77 5.25 19.98
CA LEU A 275 -13.08 5.59 18.74
C LEU A 275 -13.03 7.10 18.55
N ARG A 276 -12.08 7.53 17.75
CA ARG A 276 -11.96 8.87 17.19
C ARG A 276 -11.60 8.81 15.70
N MET A 277 -11.70 9.94 15.01
CA MET A 277 -11.25 10.00 13.62
C MET A 277 -9.73 9.86 13.58
N PHE A 278 -9.20 9.21 12.53
CA PHE A 278 -7.75 9.03 12.40
C PHE A 278 -7.00 10.37 12.43
N SER A 279 -5.95 10.46 13.25
CA SER A 279 -5.11 11.65 13.43
C SER A 279 -5.89 12.94 13.76
N GLU A 280 -7.06 12.83 14.39
CA GLU A 280 -7.90 14.00 14.74
C GLU A 280 -7.15 15.05 15.58
N ASP A 281 -6.28 14.61 16.50
CA ASP A 281 -5.56 15.50 17.41
C ASP A 281 -4.25 16.06 16.85
N ILE A 282 -3.67 15.41 15.82
CA ILE A 282 -2.34 15.74 15.30
C ILE A 282 -2.47 16.48 13.97
N PHE A 283 -3.25 15.95 13.05
CA PHE A 283 -3.42 16.51 11.71
C PHE A 283 -4.85 16.33 11.19
N PRO A 284 -5.85 17.03 11.77
CA PRO A 284 -7.26 16.88 11.40
C PRO A 284 -7.54 17.20 9.92
N GLN A 285 -6.75 18.11 9.32
CA GLN A 285 -6.84 18.45 7.90
C GLN A 285 -6.54 17.26 6.98
N GLY A 286 -5.79 16.28 7.47
CA GLY A 286 -5.40 15.08 6.72
C GLY A 286 -6.56 14.15 6.38
N HIS A 287 -7.66 14.19 7.14
CA HIS A 287 -8.79 13.25 6.97
C HIS A 287 -10.20 13.85 7.10
N ASN A 288 -10.35 15.08 7.61
CA ASN A 288 -11.67 15.69 7.84
C ASN A 288 -12.52 15.88 6.56
N VAL A 289 -11.89 15.92 5.39
CA VAL A 289 -12.58 15.97 4.08
C VAL A 289 -13.56 14.81 3.89
N THR A 290 -13.31 13.67 4.55
CA THR A 290 -14.20 12.50 4.55
C THR A 290 -15.62 12.83 5.05
N ASP A 291 -15.77 13.82 5.94
CA ASP A 291 -17.01 14.11 6.68
C ASP A 291 -17.56 12.85 7.36
N TYR A 292 -16.93 12.45 8.47
CA TYR A 292 -17.26 11.22 9.18
C TYR A 292 -18.72 11.17 9.70
N ARG A 293 -19.34 12.33 9.97
CA ARG A 293 -20.76 12.42 10.38
C ARG A 293 -21.69 12.08 9.21
N ARG A 294 -21.45 12.70 8.05
CA ARG A 294 -22.16 12.35 6.82
C ARG A 294 -21.87 10.93 6.43
N TRP A 295 -20.63 10.47 6.60
CA TRP A 295 -20.24 9.09 6.36
C TRP A 295 -21.16 8.19 7.16
N LEU A 296 -21.14 8.24 8.50
CA LEU A 296 -21.93 7.34 9.36
C LEU A 296 -23.43 7.29 9.04
N SER A 297 -24.03 8.40 8.62
CA SER A 297 -25.47 8.48 8.31
C SER A 297 -25.82 8.13 6.86
N ALA A 298 -24.88 8.23 5.92
CA ALA A 298 -25.15 7.96 4.51
C ALA A 298 -25.55 6.50 4.28
N GLY A 299 -26.53 6.27 3.39
CA GLY A 299 -26.90 4.96 2.87
C GLY A 299 -26.29 4.65 1.49
N GLN A 300 -25.72 5.65 0.83
CA GLN A 300 -25.11 5.57 -0.51
C GLN A 300 -23.80 6.36 -0.56
N PRO A 301 -22.88 6.01 -1.47
CA PRO A 301 -21.66 6.79 -1.73
C PRO A 301 -21.97 8.26 -1.99
N TYR A 302 -21.05 9.14 -1.59
CA TYR A 302 -21.14 10.57 -1.87
C TYR A 302 -19.79 11.15 -2.24
N SER A 303 -19.81 12.25 -2.99
CA SER A 303 -18.59 12.92 -3.38
C SER A 303 -18.09 13.89 -2.31
N VAL A 304 -16.78 13.95 -2.18
CA VAL A 304 -16.05 14.93 -1.35
C VAL A 304 -15.08 15.69 -2.25
N ARG A 305 -14.82 16.95 -1.91
CA ARG A 305 -13.86 17.78 -2.64
C ARG A 305 -12.48 17.63 -2.01
N TYR A 306 -11.48 17.30 -2.83
CA TYR A 306 -10.09 17.25 -2.36
C TYR A 306 -9.70 18.58 -1.68
N ALA A 307 -8.98 18.48 -0.56
CA ALA A 307 -8.31 19.61 0.08
C ALA A 307 -6.81 19.31 0.19
N ARG A 308 -5.99 20.36 0.13
CA ARG A 308 -4.53 20.22 0.29
C ARG A 308 -4.22 19.54 1.63
N GLY A 309 -3.33 18.55 1.60
CA GLY A 309 -2.96 17.76 2.77
C GLY A 309 -3.87 16.57 3.05
N TYR A 310 -4.97 16.40 2.31
CA TYR A 310 -5.81 15.21 2.42
C TYR A 310 -5.08 13.98 1.87
N GLU A 311 -4.85 12.98 2.72
CA GLU A 311 -4.12 11.75 2.40
C GLU A 311 -4.99 10.52 2.67
N PRO A 312 -5.99 10.23 1.83
CA PRO A 312 -6.93 9.14 2.09
C PRO A 312 -6.37 7.77 1.72
N TRP A 313 -6.85 6.75 2.43
CA TRP A 313 -6.82 5.37 1.96
C TRP A 313 -8.07 5.07 1.14
N GLY A 314 -7.95 4.13 0.21
CA GLY A 314 -9.07 3.88 -0.69
C GLY A 314 -8.79 2.93 -1.83
N ILE A 315 -9.83 2.72 -2.61
CA ILE A 315 -9.87 1.81 -3.76
C ILE A 315 -9.92 2.63 -5.04
N THR A 316 -9.15 2.23 -6.04
CA THR A 316 -9.21 2.79 -7.39
C THR A 316 -9.22 1.66 -8.41
N ARG A 317 -9.69 1.97 -9.62
CA ARG A 317 -9.42 1.13 -10.79
C ARG A 317 -7.92 1.12 -11.05
N ARG A 318 -7.37 -0.05 -11.38
CA ARG A 318 -6.00 -0.16 -11.91
C ARG A 318 -5.96 0.48 -13.30
N ILE A 319 -5.02 1.40 -13.49
CA ILE A 319 -4.82 2.16 -14.74
C ILE A 319 -4.14 1.26 -15.78
#